data_AF-A0A4V6J1V5-F1
#
_entry.id   AF-A0A4V6J1V5-F1
#
_cell.length_a   1.000
_cell.length_b   1.000
_cell.length_c   1.000
_cell.angle_alpha   90.00
_cell.angle_beta   90.00
_cell.angle_gamma   90.00
#
_symmetry.space_group_name_H-M   'P 1'
#
loop_
_entity.id
_entity.type
_entity.pdbx_description
1 polymer ?
#
loop_
_entity_poly.entity_id
_entity_poly.type
_entity_poly.pdbx_seq_one_letter_code
_entity_poly.pdbx_strand_id
1 'polypeptide(L)'
;MSRRDHYDAVGYGGWSIDLHPADGVYSKHDGCRQFHSKGTYTIPYRSLYSRSMENLFLTGRLISASHVAFGSARVMCTCGLLGEVVGRAAALCHQQQITAPQLAEQNRIGSLQRHLQQTGCYIPRQWLSDPASGAHVSTSSEWQLTELPANGTWKALNEHMALLLPLKAGEILPELNFTLRAGSPQLLKIRLLGSERAGNFTPDTPLDECEISVFEAGEYSVQFHYQSARDEYLFIVYESNEHIDIALSDVQLPGIMTVFNGLNAKVAKHTRQVADGNYGVDEFDFWLPRRQPNQILPALRLASPLRCYAPENLVNGRLRPEQHTNAWVPAADDSLPTVTWRWERPQTLRALTLVFDNDFDNAMETVQMGHALAVTPHCVTHYRLWVDNTLLAEVFDNRHSVCEHRLPETISAQQVKLEMVKTAGSIAALYSLNVR
;
A
#
# COMPACT_ATOMS: atom_id res chain seq x y z
N MET A 1 -13.11 -2.36 -18.95
CA MET A 1 -12.06 -1.31 -18.79
C MET A 1 -10.69 -1.94 -18.98
N SER A 2 -9.87 -1.47 -19.93
CA SER A 2 -8.49 -1.98 -20.02
C SER A 2 -7.66 -1.40 -18.86
N ARG A 3 -7.29 -2.25 -17.89
CA ARG A 3 -6.28 -1.93 -16.85
C ARG A 3 -4.88 -1.93 -17.47
N ARG A 4 -4.65 -1.00 -18.39
CA ARG A 4 -3.35 -0.77 -19.04
C ARG A 4 -2.65 0.33 -18.27
N ASP A 5 -1.37 0.14 -18.02
CA ASP A 5 -0.56 1.23 -17.52
C ASP A 5 -0.25 2.20 -18.66
N HIS A 6 -0.33 3.48 -18.34
CA HIS A 6 -0.14 4.56 -19.28
C HIS A 6 1.23 5.18 -19.04
N TYR A 7 1.98 5.44 -20.12
CA TYR A 7 3.29 6.11 -20.02
C TYR A 7 3.19 7.48 -19.33
N ASP A 8 2.03 8.14 -19.46
CA ASP A 8 1.70 9.44 -18.87
C ASP A 8 0.78 9.31 -17.64
N ALA A 9 0.78 8.18 -16.94
CA ALA A 9 0.03 8.05 -15.69
C ALA A 9 0.49 9.09 -14.66
N VAL A 10 -0.48 9.76 -14.03
CA VAL A 10 -0.23 10.82 -13.03
C VAL A 10 -1.14 10.70 -11.80
N GLY A 11 -2.11 9.79 -11.84
CA GLY A 11 -2.98 9.47 -10.73
C GLY A 11 -3.56 8.07 -10.90
N TYR A 12 -4.52 7.72 -10.06
CA TYR A 12 -5.12 6.40 -10.06
C TYR A 12 -6.54 6.41 -9.50
N GLY A 13 -7.27 5.34 -9.79
CA GLY A 13 -8.55 5.03 -9.17
C GLY A 13 -8.62 3.56 -8.76
N GLY A 14 -9.48 3.29 -7.79
CA GLY A 14 -9.76 1.94 -7.28
C GLY A 14 -11.16 1.82 -6.67
N TRP A 15 -11.99 2.88 -6.79
CA TRP A 15 -13.37 2.83 -6.35
C TRP A 15 -14.20 1.93 -7.26
N SER A 16 -15.28 1.34 -6.75
CA SER A 16 -16.22 0.60 -7.60
C SER A 16 -16.76 1.49 -8.71
N ILE A 17 -16.95 0.94 -9.89
CA ILE A 17 -17.68 1.58 -10.98
C ILE A 17 -19.13 1.75 -10.52
N ASP A 18 -19.54 2.98 -10.24
CA ASP A 18 -20.87 3.34 -9.76
C ASP A 18 -21.75 3.83 -10.92
N LEU A 19 -22.57 2.93 -11.47
CA LEU A 19 -23.48 3.18 -12.59
C LEU A 19 -24.91 3.37 -12.10
N HIS A 20 -25.51 4.51 -12.46
CA HIS A 20 -26.91 4.78 -12.20
C HIS A 20 -27.75 4.57 -13.48
N PRO A 21 -29.01 4.12 -13.33
CA PRO A 21 -29.95 4.10 -14.45
C PRO A 21 -30.13 5.49 -15.06
N ALA A 22 -30.26 5.57 -16.38
CA ALA A 22 -30.48 6.83 -17.09
C ALA A 22 -31.79 7.52 -16.66
N ASP A 23 -32.82 6.73 -16.33
CA ASP A 23 -34.11 7.22 -15.84
C ASP A 23 -34.06 7.73 -14.38
N GLY A 24 -32.91 7.62 -13.72
CA GLY A 24 -32.69 8.07 -12.35
C GLY A 24 -33.70 7.46 -11.37
N VAL A 25 -34.34 8.32 -10.56
CA VAL A 25 -35.33 7.93 -9.54
C VAL A 25 -36.60 7.29 -10.10
N TYR A 26 -36.84 7.40 -11.42
CA TYR A 26 -37.99 6.80 -12.10
C TYR A 26 -37.71 5.39 -12.61
N SER A 27 -36.47 4.90 -12.48
CA SER A 27 -36.11 3.56 -12.91
C SER A 27 -36.77 2.50 -12.02
N LYS A 28 -37.16 1.39 -12.64
CA LYS A 28 -37.57 0.17 -11.93
C LYS A 28 -36.39 -0.72 -11.54
N HIS A 29 -35.19 -0.39 -12.00
CA HIS A 29 -33.95 -1.08 -11.63
C HIS A 29 -33.41 -0.52 -10.32
N ASP A 30 -32.50 -1.27 -9.68
CA ASP A 30 -31.74 -0.77 -8.54
C ASP A 30 -31.10 0.59 -8.88
N GLY A 31 -31.15 1.53 -7.94
CA GLY A 31 -30.67 2.90 -8.15
C GLY A 31 -29.18 3.01 -8.43
N CYS A 32 -28.44 1.91 -8.28
CA CYS A 32 -27.01 1.82 -8.52
C CYS A 32 -26.61 0.36 -8.81
N ARG A 33 -25.74 0.16 -9.80
CA ARG A 33 -24.95 -1.07 -9.98
C ARG A 33 -23.49 -0.77 -9.71
N GLN A 34 -22.87 -1.56 -8.85
CA GLN A 34 -21.47 -1.41 -8.45
C GLN A 34 -20.65 -2.60 -8.93
N PHE A 35 -19.57 -2.31 -9.65
CA PHE A 35 -18.58 -3.31 -10.06
C PHE A 35 -17.17 -2.90 -9.63
N HIS A 36 -16.41 -3.82 -9.07
CA HIS A 36 -15.04 -3.63 -8.64
C HIS A 36 -14.06 -4.12 -9.72
N SER A 37 -12.91 -3.47 -9.82
CA SER A 37 -11.78 -3.96 -10.60
C SER A 37 -10.85 -4.80 -9.72
N LYS A 38 -10.18 -5.82 -10.28
CA LYS A 38 -9.02 -6.42 -9.60
C LYS A 38 -7.89 -5.38 -9.60
N GLY A 39 -7.59 -4.84 -8.43
CA GLY A 39 -6.56 -3.81 -8.22
C GLY A 39 -6.92 -2.42 -8.74
N THR A 40 -5.94 -1.51 -8.65
CA THR A 40 -6.05 -0.10 -9.06
C THR A 40 -5.75 0.09 -10.55
N TYR A 41 -6.38 1.11 -11.15
CA TYR A 41 -6.05 1.55 -12.51
C TYR A 41 -5.39 2.93 -12.49
N THR A 42 -4.52 3.20 -13.46
CA THR A 42 -3.88 4.51 -13.61
C THR A 42 -4.74 5.47 -14.42
N ILE A 43 -4.62 6.77 -14.13
CA ILE A 43 -5.28 7.86 -14.85
C ILE A 43 -4.20 8.61 -15.65
N PRO A 44 -4.30 8.63 -16.99
CA PRO A 44 -3.31 9.28 -17.84
C PRO A 44 -3.49 10.79 -17.84
N TYR A 45 -2.38 11.53 -17.85
CA TYR A 45 -2.36 12.98 -17.87
C TYR A 45 -3.12 13.59 -19.06
N ARG A 46 -3.09 12.92 -20.23
CA ARG A 46 -3.87 13.33 -21.40
C ARG A 46 -5.39 13.39 -21.21
N SER A 47 -5.91 12.82 -20.11
CA SER A 47 -7.33 12.95 -19.75
C SER A 47 -7.66 14.26 -19.03
N LEU A 48 -6.63 15.02 -18.63
CA LEU A 48 -6.73 16.16 -17.71
C LEU A 48 -6.55 17.53 -18.38
N TYR A 49 -6.51 17.60 -19.71
CA TYR A 49 -6.43 18.88 -20.43
C TYR A 49 -7.29 18.88 -21.69
N SER A 50 -7.63 20.07 -22.17
CA SER A 50 -8.38 20.26 -23.40
C SER A 50 -7.53 19.95 -24.63
N ARG A 51 -8.06 19.13 -25.54
CA ARG A 51 -7.42 18.90 -26.84
C ARG A 51 -7.33 20.16 -27.71
N SER A 52 -8.24 21.11 -27.51
CA SER A 52 -8.41 22.29 -28.39
C SER A 52 -7.94 23.60 -27.79
N MET A 53 -7.74 23.67 -26.47
CA MET A 53 -7.32 24.89 -25.76
C MET A 53 -6.04 24.60 -24.99
N GLU A 54 -4.95 25.28 -25.36
CA GLU A 54 -3.60 24.99 -24.86
C GLU A 54 -3.39 25.35 -23.37
N ASN A 55 -4.26 26.21 -22.82
CA ASN A 55 -4.20 26.73 -21.46
C ASN A 55 -5.40 26.30 -20.58
N LEU A 56 -6.11 25.24 -20.96
CA LEU A 56 -7.25 24.73 -20.20
C LEU A 56 -7.01 23.31 -19.69
N PHE A 57 -6.93 23.17 -18.37
CA PHE A 57 -6.97 21.89 -17.68
C PHE A 57 -8.40 21.49 -17.32
N LEU A 58 -8.64 20.18 -17.28
CA LEU A 58 -9.90 19.52 -16.96
C LEU A 58 -9.63 18.54 -15.81
N THR A 59 -10.27 18.71 -14.65
CA THR A 59 -10.00 17.85 -13.50
C THR A 59 -11.27 17.50 -12.73
N GLY A 60 -11.17 16.52 -11.83
CA GLY A 60 -12.28 15.98 -11.07
C GLY A 60 -13.42 15.50 -11.98
N ARG A 61 -14.62 16.03 -11.78
CA ARG A 61 -15.81 15.65 -12.56
C ARG A 61 -15.81 16.19 -14.00
N LEU A 62 -14.83 16.98 -14.40
CA LEU A 62 -14.67 17.47 -15.77
C LEU A 62 -13.65 16.65 -16.58
N ILE A 63 -13.07 15.60 -15.99
CA ILE A 63 -12.11 14.71 -16.66
C ILE A 63 -12.68 14.13 -17.96
N SER A 64 -11.84 14.04 -18.99
CA SER A 64 -12.19 13.34 -20.23
C SER A 64 -12.11 11.83 -20.04
N ALA A 65 -13.26 11.19 -19.80
CA ALA A 65 -13.38 9.75 -19.61
C ALA A 65 -14.59 9.17 -20.35
N SER A 66 -14.55 7.87 -20.67
CA SER A 66 -15.73 7.16 -21.16
C SER A 66 -16.78 7.04 -20.04
N HIS A 67 -18.05 6.81 -20.39
CA HIS A 67 -19.14 6.66 -19.42
C HIS A 67 -18.82 5.69 -18.27
N VAL A 68 -18.28 4.50 -18.59
CA VAL A 68 -17.94 3.48 -17.59
C VAL A 68 -16.75 3.91 -16.73
N ALA A 69 -15.69 4.47 -17.33
CA ALA A 69 -14.52 4.93 -16.58
C ALA A 69 -14.84 6.10 -15.66
N PHE A 70 -15.72 7.00 -16.12
CA PHE A 70 -16.21 8.12 -15.34
C PHE A 70 -16.95 7.66 -14.08
N GLY A 71 -17.66 6.53 -14.15
CA GLY A 71 -18.36 5.91 -13.02
C GLY A 71 -17.46 5.62 -11.80
N SER A 72 -16.15 5.43 -12.00
CA SER A 72 -15.17 5.24 -10.91
C SER A 72 -14.26 6.47 -10.70
N ALA A 73 -13.81 7.13 -11.77
CA ALA A 73 -12.86 8.24 -11.66
C ALA A 73 -13.44 9.54 -11.06
N ARG A 74 -14.77 9.72 -11.09
CA ARG A 74 -15.45 10.95 -10.63
C ARG A 74 -15.62 11.07 -9.11
N VAL A 75 -15.09 10.12 -8.33
CA VAL A 75 -15.27 10.04 -6.88
C VAL A 75 -14.34 11.01 -6.16
N MET A 76 -14.74 11.48 -4.98
CA MET A 76 -14.18 12.66 -4.31
C MET A 76 -12.67 12.57 -4.05
N CYS A 77 -12.18 11.43 -3.53
CA CYS A 77 -10.74 11.26 -3.27
C CYS A 77 -9.92 11.29 -4.58
N THR A 78 -10.42 10.63 -5.63
CA THR A 78 -9.79 10.69 -6.96
C THR A 78 -9.85 12.10 -7.53
N CYS A 79 -10.94 12.84 -7.35
CA CYS A 79 -11.02 14.24 -7.76
C CYS A 79 -9.99 15.12 -7.03
N GLY A 80 -9.82 14.92 -5.72
CA GLY A 80 -8.80 15.63 -4.93
C GLY A 80 -7.38 15.35 -5.42
N LEU A 81 -7.06 14.08 -5.65
CA LEU A 81 -5.79 13.66 -6.25
C LEU A 81 -5.55 14.35 -7.60
N LEU A 82 -6.54 14.33 -8.49
CA LEU A 82 -6.39 14.94 -9.82
C LEU A 82 -6.31 16.48 -9.77
N GLY A 83 -6.88 17.11 -8.75
CA GLY A 83 -6.72 18.53 -8.50
C GLY A 83 -5.26 18.89 -8.20
N GLU A 84 -4.63 18.15 -7.31
CA GLU A 84 -3.20 18.27 -6.97
C GLU A 84 -2.31 18.08 -8.22
N VAL A 85 -2.59 17.05 -9.01
CA VAL A 85 -1.89 16.76 -10.26
C VAL A 85 -1.95 17.94 -11.23
N VAL A 86 -3.15 18.48 -11.47
CA VAL A 86 -3.34 19.60 -12.40
C VAL A 86 -2.68 20.88 -11.90
N GLY A 87 -2.74 21.17 -10.60
CA GLY A 87 -2.07 22.33 -10.02
C GLY A 87 -0.56 22.29 -10.25
N ARG A 88 0.06 21.13 -10.04
CA ARG A 88 1.50 20.91 -10.28
C ARG A 88 1.86 20.94 -11.77
N ALA A 89 1.02 20.35 -12.61
CA ALA A 89 1.20 20.40 -14.06
C ALA A 89 1.17 21.83 -14.58
N ALA A 90 0.20 22.64 -14.13
CA ALA A 90 0.09 24.05 -14.51
C ALA A 90 1.32 24.86 -14.08
N ALA A 91 1.83 24.64 -12.87
CA ALA A 91 3.05 25.28 -12.38
C ALA A 91 4.27 24.91 -13.23
N LEU A 92 4.42 23.63 -13.59
CA LEU A 92 5.52 23.17 -14.46
C LEU A 92 5.41 23.72 -15.88
N CYS A 93 4.21 23.73 -16.47
CA CYS A 93 3.93 24.34 -17.77
C CYS A 93 4.34 25.82 -17.77
N HIS A 94 3.95 26.57 -16.73
CA HIS A 94 4.33 27.97 -16.58
C HIS A 94 5.85 28.14 -16.43
N GLN A 95 6.50 27.36 -15.56
CA GLN A 95 7.94 27.46 -15.33
C GLN A 95 8.76 27.13 -16.59
N GLN A 96 8.36 26.13 -17.35
CA GLN A 96 9.07 25.67 -18.55
C GLN A 96 8.62 26.38 -19.83
N GLN A 97 7.61 27.25 -19.76
CA GLN A 97 6.99 27.91 -20.92
C GLN A 97 6.52 26.91 -21.98
N ILE A 98 5.82 25.86 -21.55
CA ILE A 98 5.26 24.81 -22.40
C ILE A 98 3.74 24.67 -22.18
N THR A 99 3.03 24.16 -23.18
CA THR A 99 1.59 23.90 -23.11
C THR A 99 1.29 22.57 -22.40
N ALA A 100 0.04 22.37 -22.00
CA ALA A 100 -0.38 21.11 -21.38
C ALA A 100 -0.17 19.89 -22.32
N PRO A 101 -0.50 19.94 -23.63
CA PRO A 101 -0.16 18.88 -24.57
C PRO A 101 1.34 18.60 -24.70
N GLN A 102 2.19 19.64 -24.70
CA GLN A 102 3.65 19.46 -24.76
C GLN A 102 4.16 18.72 -23.52
N LEU A 103 3.66 19.03 -22.31
CA LEU A 103 4.04 18.29 -21.10
C LEU A 103 3.68 16.79 -21.17
N ALA A 104 2.66 16.42 -21.96
CA ALA A 104 2.24 15.03 -22.15
C ALA A 104 3.15 14.20 -23.07
N GLU A 105 4.15 14.83 -23.71
CA GLU A 105 5.15 14.14 -24.51
C GLU A 105 5.97 13.16 -23.65
N GLN A 106 6.32 12.00 -24.21
CA GLN A 106 6.96 10.91 -23.46
C GLN A 106 8.30 11.30 -22.83
N ASN A 107 9.04 12.21 -23.46
CA ASN A 107 10.31 12.74 -22.96
C ASN A 107 10.15 13.88 -21.92
N ARG A 108 8.93 14.37 -21.69
CA ARG A 108 8.66 15.51 -20.77
C ARG A 108 7.84 15.13 -19.55
N ILE A 109 6.88 14.20 -19.70
CA ILE A 109 5.95 13.82 -18.64
C ILE A 109 6.64 13.30 -17.37
N GLY A 110 7.83 12.70 -17.53
CA GLY A 110 8.65 12.23 -16.41
C GLY A 110 9.00 13.33 -15.40
N SER A 111 9.05 14.60 -15.82
CA SER A 111 9.27 15.73 -14.90
C SER A 111 8.11 15.93 -13.92
N LEU A 112 6.86 15.81 -14.40
CA LEU A 112 5.66 15.86 -13.57
C LEU A 112 5.56 14.63 -12.69
N GLN A 113 5.74 13.42 -13.25
CA GLN A 113 5.69 12.16 -12.50
C GLN A 113 6.72 12.14 -11.36
N ARG A 114 7.96 12.59 -11.63
CA ARG A 114 9.00 12.73 -10.61
C ARG A 114 8.58 13.72 -9.53
N HIS A 115 8.11 14.91 -9.93
CA HIS A 115 7.71 15.95 -8.98
C HIS A 115 6.56 15.51 -8.07
N LEU A 116 5.55 14.82 -8.62
CA LEU A 116 4.44 14.24 -7.87
C LEU A 116 4.95 13.26 -6.81
N GLN A 117 5.72 12.25 -7.22
CA GLN A 117 6.20 11.21 -6.32
C GLN A 117 7.19 11.75 -5.27
N GLN A 118 8.08 12.67 -5.64
CA GLN A 118 9.03 13.31 -4.70
C GLN A 118 8.33 14.01 -3.53
N THR A 119 7.09 14.44 -3.73
CA THR A 119 6.29 15.16 -2.74
C THR A 119 5.09 14.35 -2.23
N GLY A 120 5.15 13.01 -2.37
CA GLY A 120 4.18 12.09 -1.79
C GLY A 120 2.90 11.85 -2.59
N CYS A 121 2.76 12.46 -3.78
CA CYS A 121 1.67 12.14 -4.70
C CYS A 121 1.99 10.84 -5.46
N TYR A 122 1.53 9.74 -4.90
CA TYR A 122 1.82 8.38 -5.38
C TYR A 122 1.21 8.07 -6.75
N ILE A 123 1.96 7.30 -7.57
CA ILE A 123 1.52 6.76 -8.85
C ILE A 123 1.78 5.24 -8.80
N PRO A 124 0.75 4.39 -8.88
CA PRO A 124 0.93 2.94 -8.75
C PRO A 124 1.72 2.36 -9.90
N ARG A 125 2.50 1.31 -9.62
CA ARG A 125 3.36 0.62 -10.59
C ARG A 125 4.37 1.52 -11.31
N GLN A 126 4.71 2.65 -10.69
CA GLN A 126 5.81 3.53 -11.10
C GLN A 126 6.71 3.80 -9.91
N TRP A 127 8.00 3.94 -10.19
CA TRP A 127 9.04 4.09 -9.18
C TRP A 127 9.70 5.44 -9.33
N LEU A 128 9.96 6.10 -8.21
CA LEU A 128 10.79 7.30 -8.19
C LEU A 128 12.24 6.88 -8.43
N SER A 129 12.79 7.24 -9.58
CA SER A 129 14.20 6.98 -9.88
C SER A 129 15.09 7.82 -8.96
N ASP A 130 15.98 7.13 -8.25
CA ASP A 130 17.04 7.69 -7.42
C ASP A 130 16.56 8.73 -6.39
N PRO A 131 15.66 8.34 -5.46
CA PRO A 131 15.01 9.27 -4.54
C PRO A 131 16.02 10.03 -3.66
N ALA A 132 17.11 9.36 -3.28
CA ALA A 132 18.16 9.91 -2.43
C ALA A 132 19.43 10.29 -3.20
N SER A 133 19.39 10.47 -4.52
CA SER A 133 20.52 10.94 -5.35
C SER A 133 21.84 10.17 -5.13
N GLY A 134 21.77 8.83 -5.13
CA GLY A 134 22.92 7.94 -5.02
C GLY A 134 23.47 7.77 -3.60
N ALA A 135 22.70 8.12 -2.57
CA ALA A 135 23.14 7.91 -1.19
C ALA A 135 23.34 6.44 -0.85
N HIS A 136 24.40 6.14 -0.10
CA HIS A 136 24.51 4.92 0.69
C HIS A 136 23.68 5.05 1.97
N VAL A 137 22.88 4.04 2.27
CA VAL A 137 22.01 4.03 3.45
C VAL A 137 22.57 3.11 4.52
N SER A 138 22.58 3.57 5.76
CA SER A 138 22.74 2.74 6.95
C SER A 138 21.65 3.04 7.96
N THR A 139 21.28 2.03 8.74
CA THR A 139 20.24 2.13 9.77
C THR A 139 20.78 1.65 11.12
N SER A 140 20.13 2.04 12.22
CA SER A 140 20.47 1.55 13.56
C SER A 140 20.20 0.05 13.72
N SER A 141 19.13 -0.43 13.09
CA SER A 141 18.67 -1.81 13.16
C SER A 141 17.75 -2.15 11.98
N GLU A 142 17.27 -3.39 11.93
CA GLU A 142 16.26 -3.89 10.98
C GLU A 142 15.39 -4.93 11.70
N TRP A 143 14.08 -4.90 11.47
CA TRP A 143 13.22 -5.98 11.95
C TRP A 143 13.41 -7.24 11.10
N GLN A 144 14.06 -8.24 11.70
CA GLN A 144 14.06 -9.62 11.20
C GLN A 144 12.77 -10.31 11.65
N LEU A 145 11.71 -10.27 10.81
CA LEU A 145 10.43 -10.88 11.15
C LEU A 145 10.55 -12.41 11.18
N THR A 146 10.60 -12.97 12.39
CA THR A 146 10.62 -14.42 12.65
C THR A 146 9.42 -14.90 13.45
N GLU A 147 8.78 -14.02 14.21
CA GLU A 147 7.70 -14.39 15.11
C GLU A 147 6.67 -13.26 15.29
N LEU A 148 5.40 -13.65 15.31
CA LEU A 148 4.25 -12.92 15.82
C LEU A 148 3.76 -13.69 17.06
N PRO A 149 4.12 -13.26 18.28
CA PRO A 149 3.82 -14.02 19.48
C PRO A 149 2.33 -14.06 19.77
N ALA A 150 1.87 -15.17 20.34
CA ALA A 150 0.48 -15.31 20.77
C ALA A 150 0.16 -14.37 21.94
N ASN A 151 -0.95 -13.64 21.84
CA ASN A 151 -1.43 -12.73 22.89
C ASN A 151 -2.40 -13.39 23.88
N GLY A 152 -2.63 -14.71 23.75
CA GLY A 152 -3.58 -15.48 24.57
C GLY A 152 -5.04 -15.42 24.11
N THR A 153 -5.35 -14.64 23.07
CA THR A 153 -6.67 -14.61 22.44
C THR A 153 -6.74 -15.59 21.27
N TRP A 154 -7.95 -16.09 21.02
CA TRP A 154 -8.22 -17.15 20.04
C TRP A 154 -9.40 -16.76 19.16
N LYS A 155 -9.35 -17.16 17.89
CA LYS A 155 -10.43 -16.95 16.93
C LYS A 155 -10.80 -18.24 16.23
N ALA A 156 -12.09 -18.60 16.28
CA ALA A 156 -12.63 -19.68 15.47
C ALA A 156 -12.57 -19.34 13.97
N LEU A 157 -12.13 -20.29 13.15
CA LEU A 157 -12.05 -20.20 11.70
C LEU A 157 -13.43 -20.40 11.03
N ASN A 158 -14.42 -19.60 11.41
CA ASN A 158 -15.81 -19.74 10.92
C ASN A 158 -16.01 -19.33 9.44
N GLU A 159 -15.04 -18.67 8.85
CA GLU A 159 -15.01 -18.23 7.46
C GLU A 159 -13.58 -18.38 6.93
N HIS A 160 -13.41 -18.39 5.61
CA HIS A 160 -12.07 -18.47 5.04
C HIS A 160 -11.28 -17.21 5.42
N MET A 161 -10.08 -17.42 5.94
CA MET A 161 -9.16 -16.35 6.33
C MET A 161 -7.89 -16.52 5.51
N ALA A 162 -7.27 -15.42 5.09
CA ALA A 162 -5.95 -15.45 4.49
C ALA A 162 -5.01 -14.49 5.20
N LEU A 163 -3.79 -14.94 5.48
CA LEU A 163 -2.69 -14.05 5.86
C LEU A 163 -1.97 -13.60 4.59
N LEU A 164 -1.85 -12.29 4.40
CA LEU A 164 -1.12 -11.67 3.31
C LEU A 164 0.35 -11.49 3.71
N LEU A 165 1.27 -12.17 3.03
CA LEU A 165 2.71 -12.12 3.31
C LEU A 165 3.52 -11.69 2.07
N PRO A 166 4.48 -10.76 2.21
CA PRO A 166 5.38 -10.40 1.13
C PRO A 166 6.43 -11.49 0.91
N LEU A 167 6.78 -11.75 -0.35
CA LEU A 167 7.94 -12.55 -0.71
C LEU A 167 8.70 -11.88 -1.87
N LYS A 168 10.03 -11.76 -1.73
CA LYS A 168 10.88 -11.11 -2.73
C LYS A 168 11.20 -12.07 -3.88
N ALA A 169 11.46 -11.52 -5.06
CA ALA A 169 11.92 -12.29 -6.20
C ALA A 169 13.16 -13.16 -5.84
N GLY A 170 13.08 -14.46 -6.13
CA GLY A 170 14.12 -15.44 -5.87
C GLY A 170 14.09 -16.05 -4.47
N GLU A 171 13.27 -15.57 -3.53
CA GLU A 171 13.16 -16.14 -2.19
C GLU A 171 12.23 -17.35 -2.15
N ILE A 172 12.53 -18.27 -1.24
CA ILE A 172 11.71 -19.44 -0.92
C ILE A 172 10.87 -19.12 0.30
N LEU A 173 9.58 -19.42 0.28
CA LEU A 173 8.71 -19.25 1.43
C LEU A 173 9.19 -20.18 2.57
N PRO A 174 9.55 -19.64 3.76
CA PRO A 174 9.98 -20.46 4.88
C PRO A 174 8.84 -21.31 5.43
N GLU A 175 9.19 -22.35 6.20
CA GLU A 175 8.22 -23.08 6.99
C GLU A 175 7.49 -22.12 7.95
N LEU A 176 6.17 -22.27 8.00
CA LEU A 176 5.27 -21.48 8.83
C LEU A 176 4.77 -22.36 9.98
N ASN A 177 4.84 -21.86 11.21
CA ASN A 177 4.36 -22.54 12.39
C ASN A 177 3.24 -21.72 13.01
N PHE A 178 2.02 -22.28 13.01
CA PHE A 178 0.83 -21.63 13.55
C PHE A 178 0.44 -22.24 14.88
N THR A 179 -0.03 -21.41 15.81
CA THR A 179 -0.61 -21.91 17.06
C THR A 179 -2.11 -22.12 16.86
N LEU A 180 -2.54 -23.39 16.86
CA LEU A 180 -3.91 -23.82 16.58
C LEU A 180 -4.45 -24.68 17.74
N ARG A 181 -5.77 -24.81 17.83
CA ARG A 181 -6.41 -25.78 18.73
C ARG A 181 -7.72 -26.33 18.19
N ALA A 182 -8.02 -27.58 18.56
CA ALA A 182 -9.33 -28.21 18.32
C ALA A 182 -9.68 -29.17 19.48
N GLY A 183 -10.98 -29.30 19.78
CA GLY A 183 -11.46 -30.19 20.86
C GLY A 183 -11.44 -31.69 20.52
N SER A 184 -11.33 -32.00 19.23
CA SER A 184 -11.15 -33.36 18.68
C SER A 184 -10.31 -33.24 17.41
N PRO A 185 -9.70 -34.32 16.88
CA PRO A 185 -8.98 -34.27 15.62
C PRO A 185 -9.84 -33.67 14.50
N GLN A 186 -9.36 -32.59 13.89
CA GLN A 186 -10.00 -31.88 12.79
C GLN A 186 -9.00 -31.71 11.65
N LEU A 187 -9.45 -31.89 10.41
CA LEU A 187 -8.63 -31.61 9.24
C LEU A 187 -8.73 -30.11 8.91
N LEU A 188 -7.58 -29.46 8.75
CA LEU A 188 -7.48 -28.10 8.22
C LEU A 188 -6.75 -28.14 6.89
N LYS A 189 -7.43 -27.73 5.83
CA LYS A 189 -6.80 -27.47 4.53
C LYS A 189 -6.28 -26.04 4.49
N ILE A 190 -5.04 -25.89 4.05
CA ILE A 190 -4.36 -24.60 3.92
C ILE A 190 -3.82 -24.49 2.49
N ARG A 191 -4.12 -23.37 1.81
CA ARG A 191 -3.71 -23.12 0.43
C ARG A 191 -2.79 -21.92 0.34
N LEU A 192 -1.82 -22.00 -0.56
CA LEU A 192 -1.00 -20.88 -0.98
C LEU A 192 -1.53 -20.34 -2.30
N LEU A 193 -2.02 -19.10 -2.29
CA LEU A 193 -2.49 -18.41 -3.49
C LEU A 193 -1.64 -17.17 -3.78
N GLY A 194 -1.46 -16.86 -5.06
CA GLY A 194 -0.93 -15.58 -5.55
C GLY A 194 -2.00 -14.82 -6.34
N SER A 195 -1.61 -13.66 -6.86
CA SER A 195 -2.44 -12.89 -7.81
C SER A 195 -1.86 -13.00 -9.22
N GLU A 196 -2.68 -13.14 -10.25
CA GLU A 196 -2.22 -13.21 -11.64
C GLU A 196 -1.31 -12.02 -12.00
N ARG A 197 -1.69 -10.81 -11.54
CA ARG A 197 -0.95 -9.57 -11.73
C ARG A 197 -0.29 -9.11 -10.43
N ALA A 198 1.01 -8.85 -10.48
CA ALA A 198 1.73 -8.26 -9.36
C ALA A 198 1.15 -6.88 -8.98
N GLY A 199 1.01 -6.62 -7.68
CA GLY A 199 0.41 -5.39 -7.15
C GLY A 199 -1.12 -5.40 -7.10
N ASN A 200 -1.76 -6.50 -7.54
CA ASN A 200 -3.14 -6.79 -7.19
C ASN A 200 -3.19 -7.59 -5.88
N PHE A 201 -4.31 -7.45 -5.18
CA PHE A 201 -4.61 -8.20 -3.96
C PHE A 201 -5.82 -9.12 -4.18
N THR A 202 -5.78 -9.91 -5.26
CA THR A 202 -6.87 -10.82 -5.63
C THR A 202 -6.30 -12.23 -5.75
N PRO A 203 -6.54 -13.11 -4.76
CA PRO A 203 -5.95 -14.44 -4.75
C PRO A 203 -6.66 -15.36 -5.75
N ASP A 204 -6.23 -15.32 -7.00
CA ASP A 204 -6.83 -16.04 -8.13
C ASP A 204 -5.88 -17.03 -8.81
N THR A 205 -4.64 -17.14 -8.32
CA THR A 205 -3.63 -18.06 -8.84
C THR A 205 -3.23 -19.07 -7.77
N PRO A 206 -3.68 -20.32 -7.83
CA PRO A 206 -3.22 -21.38 -6.93
C PRO A 206 -1.74 -21.69 -7.15
N LEU A 207 -0.98 -21.80 -6.05
CA LEU A 207 0.46 -22.04 -6.09
C LEU A 207 0.84 -23.37 -5.41
N ASP A 208 0.27 -23.66 -4.25
CA ASP A 208 0.49 -24.89 -3.49
C ASP A 208 -0.64 -25.13 -2.48
N GLU A 209 -0.74 -26.32 -1.90
CA GLU A 209 -1.69 -26.63 -0.82
C GLU A 209 -1.20 -27.76 0.09
N CYS A 210 -1.67 -27.76 1.34
CA CYS A 210 -1.41 -28.82 2.29
C CYS A 210 -2.61 -29.05 3.21
N GLU A 211 -2.63 -30.19 3.90
CA GLU A 211 -3.62 -30.51 4.92
C GLU A 211 -2.91 -30.95 6.20
N ILE A 212 -3.39 -30.43 7.33
CA ILE A 212 -2.87 -30.78 8.66
C ILE A 212 -4.01 -31.25 9.56
N SER A 213 -3.71 -32.19 10.46
CA SER A 213 -4.65 -32.67 11.48
C SER A 213 -4.42 -31.90 12.78
N VAL A 214 -5.39 -31.09 13.19
CA VAL A 214 -5.35 -30.26 14.40
C VAL A 214 -6.09 -30.97 15.54
N PHE A 215 -5.45 -31.11 16.70
CA PHE A 215 -5.99 -31.71 17.92
C PHE A 215 -5.30 -31.12 19.15
N GLU A 216 -6.06 -30.74 20.19
CA GLU A 216 -5.49 -30.03 21.34
C GLU A 216 -4.79 -28.71 20.95
N ALA A 217 -4.36 -27.92 21.93
CA ALA A 217 -3.64 -26.67 21.66
C ALA A 217 -2.15 -26.94 21.43
N GLY A 218 -1.60 -26.46 20.31
CA GLY A 218 -0.19 -26.66 19.97
C GLY A 218 0.29 -25.85 18.77
N GLU A 219 1.59 -25.95 18.49
CA GLU A 219 2.19 -25.43 17.26
C GLU A 219 2.11 -26.47 16.14
N TYR A 220 1.69 -26.03 14.96
CA TYR A 220 1.53 -26.85 13.77
C TYR A 220 2.34 -26.28 12.62
N SER A 221 3.22 -27.10 12.06
CA SER A 221 4.10 -26.73 10.96
C SER A 221 3.42 -26.90 9.61
N VAL A 222 3.64 -25.94 8.72
CA VAL A 222 3.13 -25.87 7.36
C VAL A 222 4.29 -25.51 6.44
N GLN A 223 4.57 -26.37 5.48
CA GLN A 223 5.61 -26.16 4.47
C GLN A 223 4.99 -26.14 3.08
N PHE A 224 5.19 -25.03 2.36
CA PHE A 224 4.91 -24.93 0.94
C PHE A 224 6.21 -24.98 0.14
N HIS A 225 6.19 -25.58 -1.04
CA HIS A 225 7.36 -25.69 -1.91
C HIS A 225 7.31 -24.59 -2.98
N TYR A 226 7.43 -23.34 -2.54
CA TYR A 226 7.28 -22.18 -3.43
C TYR A 226 8.49 -21.25 -3.37
N GLN A 227 9.02 -20.93 -4.55
CA GLN A 227 10.02 -19.88 -4.77
C GLN A 227 9.41 -18.80 -5.66
N SER A 228 9.44 -17.55 -5.21
CA SER A 228 8.83 -16.47 -5.98
C SER A 228 9.69 -16.08 -7.19
N ALA A 229 9.06 -15.86 -8.34
CA ALA A 229 9.74 -15.35 -9.54
C ALA A 229 9.82 -13.82 -9.58
N ARG A 230 9.08 -13.13 -8.69
CA ARG A 230 8.94 -11.67 -8.67
C ARG A 230 8.68 -11.17 -7.25
N ASP A 231 8.73 -9.87 -7.03
CA ASP A 231 8.21 -9.32 -5.77
C ASP A 231 6.68 -9.43 -5.79
N GLU A 232 6.10 -10.13 -4.81
CA GLU A 232 4.66 -10.24 -4.70
C GLU A 232 4.18 -10.48 -3.26
N TYR A 233 2.87 -10.29 -3.07
CA TYR A 233 2.17 -10.76 -1.89
C TYR A 233 1.53 -12.11 -2.16
N LEU A 234 1.75 -13.03 -1.23
CA LEU A 234 1.16 -14.35 -1.18
C LEU A 234 0.03 -14.38 -0.14
N PHE A 235 -0.94 -15.25 -0.36
CA PHE A 235 -2.09 -15.46 0.49
C PHE A 235 -2.00 -16.86 1.09
N ILE A 236 -1.76 -16.95 2.40
CA ILE A 236 -1.85 -18.20 3.16
C ILE A 236 -3.29 -18.35 3.60
N VAL A 237 -4.07 -19.11 2.85
CA VAL A 237 -5.51 -19.29 3.03
C VAL A 237 -5.79 -20.47 3.95
N TYR A 238 -6.46 -20.22 5.07
CA TYR A 238 -7.04 -21.23 5.95
C TYR A 238 -8.50 -21.46 5.53
N GLU A 239 -8.86 -22.70 5.19
CA GLU A 239 -10.25 -23.07 4.96
C GLU A 239 -11.09 -22.92 6.24
N SER A 240 -12.37 -22.61 6.08
CA SER A 240 -13.28 -22.47 7.22
C SER A 240 -13.48 -23.81 7.94
N ASN A 241 -13.25 -23.85 9.24
CA ASN A 241 -13.59 -24.94 10.14
C ASN A 241 -13.92 -24.36 11.53
N GLU A 242 -15.21 -24.36 11.91
CA GLU A 242 -15.68 -23.77 13.17
C GLU A 242 -15.19 -24.50 14.43
N HIS A 243 -14.64 -25.70 14.29
CA HIS A 243 -14.06 -26.49 15.39
C HIS A 243 -12.57 -26.24 15.58
N ILE A 244 -11.96 -25.38 14.76
CA ILE A 244 -10.56 -24.99 14.87
C ILE A 244 -10.46 -23.52 15.24
N ASP A 245 -9.75 -23.24 16.33
CA ASP A 245 -9.33 -21.89 16.69
C ASP A 245 -7.88 -21.66 16.30
N ILE A 246 -7.57 -20.43 15.86
CA ILE A 246 -6.22 -19.92 15.66
C ILE A 246 -5.89 -18.88 16.74
N ALA A 247 -4.69 -18.95 17.32
CA ALA A 247 -4.22 -17.94 18.26
C ALA A 247 -3.88 -16.65 17.53
N LEU A 248 -4.07 -15.51 18.19
CA LEU A 248 -3.82 -14.18 17.59
C LEU A 248 -2.59 -13.50 18.18
N SER A 249 -2.13 -12.45 17.50
CA SER A 249 -1.06 -11.55 17.95
C SER A 249 -1.53 -10.09 17.99
N ASP A 250 -0.98 -9.31 18.91
CA ASP A 250 -1.20 -7.85 19.01
C ASP A 250 -0.18 -7.05 18.19
N VAL A 251 0.81 -7.72 17.60
CA VAL A 251 1.83 -7.07 16.78
C VAL A 251 1.15 -6.45 15.56
N GLN A 252 1.47 -5.19 15.26
CA GLN A 252 1.03 -4.49 14.07
C GLN A 252 2.20 -4.33 13.12
N LEU A 253 1.99 -4.64 11.85
CA LEU A 253 3.04 -4.67 10.84
C LEU A 253 2.61 -3.89 9.59
N PRO A 254 3.46 -2.96 9.11
CA PRO A 254 3.23 -2.31 7.82
C PRO A 254 3.31 -3.33 6.67
N GLY A 255 2.30 -3.37 5.81
CA GLY A 255 2.23 -4.23 4.64
C GLY A 255 1.85 -5.69 4.90
N ILE A 256 1.55 -6.10 6.14
CA ILE A 256 1.13 -7.47 6.46
C ILE A 256 -0.22 -7.43 7.18
N MET A 257 -1.19 -8.16 6.65
CA MET A 257 -2.55 -8.13 7.19
C MET A 257 -3.32 -9.42 6.90
N THR A 258 -4.40 -9.68 7.65
CA THR A 258 -5.39 -10.70 7.25
C THR A 258 -6.48 -10.13 6.36
N VAL A 259 -6.94 -10.94 5.41
CA VAL A 259 -8.14 -10.71 4.62
C VAL A 259 -9.08 -11.91 4.73
N PHE A 260 -10.37 -11.71 4.52
CA PHE A 260 -11.39 -12.72 4.74
C PHE A 260 -12.24 -12.89 3.49
N ASN A 261 -12.58 -14.15 3.18
CA ASN A 261 -13.65 -14.47 2.25
C ASN A 261 -14.84 -15.00 3.04
N GLY A 262 -15.76 -14.09 3.30
CA GLY A 262 -17.03 -14.33 3.97
C GLY A 262 -17.95 -13.12 3.81
N LEU A 263 -19.23 -13.28 4.14
CA LEU A 263 -20.24 -12.25 3.86
C LEU A 263 -19.98 -11.00 4.72
N ASN A 264 -19.56 -9.91 4.08
CA ASN A 264 -19.52 -8.58 4.69
C ASN A 264 -20.55 -7.66 4.04
N ALA A 265 -21.78 -7.70 4.54
CA ALA A 265 -22.93 -6.97 3.98
C ALA A 265 -22.72 -5.44 3.84
N LYS A 266 -21.73 -4.85 4.53
CA LYS A 266 -21.41 -3.41 4.43
C LYS A 266 -20.55 -3.05 3.22
N VAL A 267 -19.82 -4.01 2.65
CA VAL A 267 -18.84 -3.78 1.56
C VAL A 267 -19.18 -4.62 0.33
N ALA A 268 -19.63 -5.85 0.51
CA ALA A 268 -20.05 -6.74 -0.57
C ALA A 268 -21.31 -7.53 -0.17
N LYS A 269 -22.34 -7.47 -1.00
CA LYS A 269 -23.59 -8.26 -0.80
C LYS A 269 -23.38 -9.76 -1.04
N HIS A 270 -22.28 -10.12 -1.71
CA HIS A 270 -21.88 -11.47 -2.07
C HIS A 270 -20.37 -11.63 -1.83
N THR A 271 -19.90 -12.86 -1.60
CA THR A 271 -18.46 -13.16 -1.45
C THR A 271 -17.69 -13.15 -2.78
N ARG A 272 -18.40 -12.96 -3.89
CA ARG A 272 -17.89 -12.97 -5.25
C ARG A 272 -18.58 -11.92 -6.11
N GLN A 273 -17.82 -11.26 -6.96
CA GLN A 273 -18.38 -10.50 -8.06
C GLN A 273 -18.71 -11.44 -9.22
N VAL A 274 -19.98 -11.47 -9.61
CA VAL A 274 -20.48 -12.19 -10.78
C VAL A 274 -20.96 -11.15 -11.80
N ALA A 275 -20.61 -11.32 -13.07
CA ALA A 275 -20.98 -10.41 -14.13
C ALA A 275 -22.16 -11.01 -14.92
N ASP A 276 -23.38 -10.56 -14.65
CA ASP A 276 -24.61 -10.99 -15.33
C ASP A 276 -24.80 -10.36 -16.73
N GLY A 277 -23.68 -10.13 -17.45
CA GLY A 277 -23.64 -9.49 -18.75
C GLY A 277 -22.25 -8.98 -19.11
N ASN A 278 -22.11 -8.44 -20.33
CA ASN A 278 -20.82 -7.93 -20.80
C ASN A 278 -20.62 -6.45 -20.42
N TYR A 279 -20.26 -6.19 -19.16
CA TYR A 279 -19.90 -4.85 -18.66
C TYR A 279 -18.39 -4.57 -18.75
N GLY A 280 -17.60 -5.51 -19.27
CA GLY A 280 -16.14 -5.40 -19.34
C GLY A 280 -15.46 -5.36 -17.96
N VAL A 281 -16.00 -6.13 -17.02
CA VAL A 281 -15.54 -6.33 -15.64
C VAL A 281 -15.21 -7.81 -15.42
N ASP A 282 -14.29 -8.09 -14.50
CA ASP A 282 -13.90 -9.48 -14.21
C ASP A 282 -14.83 -10.06 -13.14
N GLU A 283 -14.95 -11.38 -13.14
CA GLU A 283 -15.47 -12.16 -12.01
C GLU A 283 -14.33 -12.59 -11.10
N PHE A 284 -14.51 -12.43 -9.79
CA PHE A 284 -13.52 -12.81 -8.79
C PHE A 284 -14.09 -12.81 -7.37
N ASP A 285 -13.43 -13.53 -6.48
CA ASP A 285 -13.80 -13.59 -5.07
C ASP A 285 -13.28 -12.37 -4.31
N PHE A 286 -14.13 -11.81 -3.46
CA PHE A 286 -13.74 -10.72 -2.59
C PHE A 286 -13.01 -11.27 -1.37
N TRP A 287 -11.79 -10.79 -1.18
CA TRP A 287 -10.99 -11.01 0.01
C TRP A 287 -10.78 -9.67 0.69
N LEU A 288 -11.54 -9.41 1.74
CA LEU A 288 -11.64 -8.09 2.34
C LEU A 288 -10.89 -8.03 3.67
N PRO A 289 -10.09 -6.99 3.92
CA PRO A 289 -9.59 -6.75 5.27
C PRO A 289 -10.77 -6.36 6.18
N ARG A 290 -10.60 -6.58 7.47
CA ARG A 290 -11.50 -6.01 8.47
C ARG A 290 -10.99 -4.63 8.87
N ARG A 291 -11.91 -3.78 9.29
CA ARG A 291 -11.57 -2.45 9.79
C ARG A 291 -11.13 -2.55 11.24
N GLN A 292 -10.18 -1.70 11.63
CA GLN A 292 -9.88 -1.48 13.05
C GLN A 292 -11.16 -1.15 13.84
N PRO A 293 -11.35 -1.71 15.05
CA PRO A 293 -10.41 -2.55 15.82
C PRO A 293 -10.53 -4.07 15.54
N ASN A 294 -11.26 -4.49 14.50
CA ASN A 294 -11.55 -5.90 14.22
C ASN A 294 -10.55 -6.56 13.27
N GLN A 295 -9.56 -5.82 12.79
CA GLN A 295 -8.44 -6.37 12.05
C GLN A 295 -7.58 -7.19 13.02
N ILE A 296 -7.21 -8.40 12.62
CA ILE A 296 -6.47 -9.34 13.46
C ILE A 296 -5.24 -9.84 12.71
N LEU A 297 -4.29 -10.41 13.43
CA LEU A 297 -3.18 -11.17 12.88
C LEU A 297 -3.06 -12.50 13.64
N PRO A 298 -2.83 -13.63 12.94
CA PRO A 298 -2.56 -14.88 13.61
C PRO A 298 -1.18 -14.86 14.28
N ALA A 299 -1.04 -15.57 15.38
CA ALA A 299 0.26 -15.93 15.91
C ALA A 299 0.99 -16.85 14.92
N LEU A 300 2.26 -16.58 14.68
CA LEU A 300 3.05 -17.20 13.62
C LEU A 300 4.51 -17.24 14.03
N ARG A 301 5.19 -18.36 13.81
CA ARG A 301 6.65 -18.45 13.81
C ARG A 301 7.14 -18.91 12.44
N LEU A 302 8.26 -18.34 11.99
CA LEU A 302 8.89 -18.61 10.71
C LEU A 302 10.22 -19.34 10.96
N ALA A 303 10.50 -20.41 10.20
CA ALA A 303 11.77 -21.13 10.33
C ALA A 303 12.99 -20.29 9.92
N SER A 304 12.80 -19.26 9.09
CA SER A 304 13.80 -18.23 8.80
C SER A 304 13.13 -16.86 8.64
N PRO A 305 13.85 -15.75 8.90
CA PRO A 305 13.28 -14.41 8.82
C PRO A 305 12.81 -14.05 7.41
N LEU A 306 11.65 -13.40 7.30
CA LEU A 306 11.21 -12.77 6.05
C LEU A 306 11.98 -11.45 5.84
N ARG A 307 12.65 -11.30 4.70
CA ARG A 307 13.42 -10.08 4.35
C ARG A 307 12.50 -8.96 3.83
N CYS A 308 11.60 -8.52 4.69
CA CYS A 308 10.56 -7.57 4.33
C CYS A 308 10.90 -6.11 4.65
N TYR A 309 11.83 -5.84 5.55
CA TYR A 309 12.03 -4.48 6.09
C TYR A 309 13.44 -3.93 5.95
N ALA A 310 14.18 -4.42 4.96
CA ALA A 310 15.59 -4.11 4.81
C ALA A 310 15.88 -2.63 4.45
N PRO A 311 17.03 -2.06 4.85
CA PRO A 311 17.40 -0.66 4.59
C PRO A 311 17.39 -0.25 3.12
N GLU A 312 17.62 -1.18 2.19
CA GLU A 312 17.64 -0.90 0.75
C GLU A 312 16.27 -0.44 0.25
N ASN A 313 15.20 -0.71 0.99
CA ASN A 313 13.87 -0.21 0.67
C ASN A 313 13.81 1.32 0.64
N LEU A 314 14.65 2.01 1.42
CA LEU A 314 14.68 3.46 1.50
C LEU A 314 15.15 4.17 0.23
N VAL A 315 15.79 3.42 -0.69
CA VAL A 315 16.32 3.93 -1.96
C VAL A 315 15.74 3.22 -3.19
N ASN A 316 14.80 2.29 -3.00
CA ASN A 316 14.24 1.50 -4.10
C ASN A 316 13.23 2.28 -4.98
N GLY A 317 12.82 3.48 -4.56
CA GLY A 317 11.89 4.34 -5.29
C GLY A 317 10.41 3.94 -5.19
N ARG A 318 10.07 2.91 -4.41
CA ARG A 318 8.70 2.42 -4.17
C ARG A 318 8.17 3.02 -2.88
N LEU A 319 7.12 3.83 -2.99
CA LEU A 319 6.70 4.72 -1.89
C LEU A 319 5.51 4.20 -1.06
N ARG A 320 5.08 2.94 -1.27
CA ARG A 320 3.89 2.33 -0.66
C ARG A 320 3.97 0.80 -0.62
N PRO A 321 3.18 0.11 0.23
CA PRO A 321 3.16 -1.35 0.28
C PRO A 321 2.28 -1.92 -0.85
N GLU A 322 2.79 -1.91 -2.10
CA GLU A 322 2.03 -2.35 -3.30
C GLU A 322 2.37 -3.79 -3.72
N GLN A 323 3.59 -4.04 -4.19
CA GLN A 323 4.07 -5.36 -4.61
C GLN A 323 4.85 -6.09 -3.51
N HIS A 324 5.26 -5.34 -2.51
CA HIS A 324 6.00 -5.75 -1.34
C HIS A 324 5.80 -4.66 -0.29
N THR A 325 6.27 -4.84 0.94
CA THR A 325 6.18 -3.85 2.02
C THR A 325 6.82 -2.51 1.68
N ASN A 326 7.95 -2.53 0.94
CA ASN A 326 8.73 -1.37 0.46
C ASN A 326 9.15 -0.35 1.53
N ALA A 327 8.97 -0.64 2.82
CA ALA A 327 9.42 0.20 3.93
C ALA A 327 10.66 -0.41 4.60
N TRP A 328 11.50 0.43 5.18
CA TRP A 328 12.38 0.00 6.27
C TRP A 328 11.63 0.11 7.60
N VAL A 329 11.84 -0.88 8.46
CA VAL A 329 11.28 -0.96 9.81
C VAL A 329 12.42 -1.37 10.75
N PRO A 330 12.66 -0.63 11.85
CA PRO A 330 13.71 -0.95 12.83
C PRO A 330 13.36 -2.22 13.61
N ALA A 331 14.33 -2.79 14.33
CA ALA A 331 14.04 -3.87 15.28
C ALA A 331 13.07 -3.40 16.38
N ALA A 332 12.25 -4.32 16.89
CA ALA A 332 11.21 -3.99 17.88
C ALA A 332 11.76 -3.45 19.21
N ASP A 333 13.01 -3.75 19.55
CA ASP A 333 13.73 -3.28 20.73
C ASP A 333 14.61 -2.05 20.49
N ASP A 334 14.62 -1.49 19.27
CA ASP A 334 15.35 -0.28 18.95
C ASP A 334 14.65 0.96 19.53
N SER A 335 15.19 1.45 20.65
CA SER A 335 14.67 2.61 21.37
C SER A 335 14.88 3.96 20.66
N LEU A 336 15.77 4.03 19.66
CA LEU A 336 16.00 5.25 18.89
C LEU A 336 16.32 4.90 17.42
N PRO A 337 15.31 4.48 16.65
CA PRO A 337 15.48 4.15 15.25
C PRO A 337 16.09 5.29 14.46
N THR A 338 17.18 5.00 13.77
CA THR A 338 17.99 5.99 13.06
C THR A 338 18.27 5.53 11.64
N VAL A 339 18.22 6.47 10.69
CA VAL A 339 18.65 6.27 9.30
C VAL A 339 19.68 7.32 8.96
N THR A 340 20.73 6.92 8.24
CA THR A 340 21.72 7.84 7.67
C THR A 340 21.84 7.61 6.16
N TRP A 341 21.62 8.66 5.38
CA TRP A 341 21.94 8.72 3.96
C TRP A 341 23.26 9.47 3.81
N ARG A 342 24.27 8.83 3.21
CA ARG A 342 25.60 9.40 3.01
C ARG A 342 26.01 9.32 1.56
N TRP A 343 26.49 10.42 1.01
CA TRP A 343 27.01 10.49 -0.35
C TRP A 343 28.54 10.45 -0.36
N GLU A 344 29.12 9.86 -1.42
CA GLU A 344 30.57 9.93 -1.63
C GLU A 344 31.05 11.38 -1.81
N ARG A 345 30.24 12.19 -2.49
CA ARG A 345 30.49 13.61 -2.74
C ARG A 345 29.31 14.45 -2.24
N PRO A 346 29.56 15.65 -1.68
CA PRO A 346 28.48 16.53 -1.24
C PRO A 346 27.44 16.76 -2.35
N GLN A 347 26.17 16.66 -1.97
CA GLN A 347 25.02 16.96 -2.82
C GLN A 347 24.53 18.37 -2.56
N THR A 348 23.95 18.95 -3.61
CA THR A 348 23.28 20.24 -3.55
C THR A 348 21.82 20.00 -3.19
N LEU A 349 21.40 20.45 -2.00
CA LEU A 349 20.07 20.20 -1.44
C LEU A 349 19.28 21.50 -1.33
N ARG A 350 18.04 21.49 -1.81
CA ARG A 350 17.04 22.55 -1.69
C ARG A 350 15.82 22.11 -0.88
N ALA A 351 15.50 20.81 -0.89
CA ALA A 351 14.45 20.25 -0.06
C ALA A 351 14.67 18.78 0.27
N LEU A 352 14.18 18.37 1.43
CA LEU A 352 14.18 16.99 1.91
C LEU A 352 12.74 16.57 2.18
N THR A 353 12.27 15.48 1.57
CA THR A 353 10.91 14.96 1.82
C THR A 353 10.99 13.57 2.42
N LEU A 354 10.50 13.41 3.63
CA LEU A 354 10.36 12.11 4.30
C LEU A 354 9.00 11.52 3.99
N VAL A 355 8.95 10.23 3.66
CA VAL A 355 7.72 9.47 3.44
C VAL A 355 7.61 8.37 4.48
N PHE A 356 6.93 8.66 5.59
CA PHE A 356 6.60 7.72 6.65
C PHE A 356 5.39 6.87 6.28
N ASP A 357 5.32 5.66 6.84
CA ASP A 357 4.04 4.97 6.91
C ASP A 357 3.15 5.59 7.99
N ASN A 358 1.88 5.76 7.64
CA ASN A 358 0.85 6.22 8.55
C ASN A 358 -0.40 5.36 8.37
N ASP A 359 -0.19 4.04 8.32
CA ASP A 359 -1.22 3.03 8.05
C ASP A 359 -1.73 3.08 6.60
N PHE A 360 -0.83 2.85 5.64
CA PHE A 360 -1.22 2.70 4.23
C PHE A 360 -1.92 1.38 3.91
N ASP A 361 -2.01 0.46 4.88
CA ASP A 361 -2.67 -0.83 4.75
C ASP A 361 -4.19 -0.73 4.94
N ASN A 362 -4.62 0.18 5.82
CA ASN A 362 -6.04 0.37 6.11
C ASN A 362 -6.61 1.57 5.35
N ALA A 363 -7.89 1.47 5.00
CA ALA A 363 -8.59 2.58 4.37
C ALA A 363 -8.72 3.76 5.34
N MET A 364 -8.22 4.92 4.92
CA MET A 364 -8.44 6.17 5.64
C MET A 364 -9.86 6.69 5.32
N GLU A 365 -10.80 6.33 6.20
CA GLU A 365 -12.22 6.65 6.05
C GLU A 365 -12.48 8.15 5.96
N THR A 366 -13.46 8.53 5.12
CA THR A 366 -13.99 9.89 5.10
C THR A 366 -15.50 9.85 4.96
N VAL A 367 -16.19 10.79 5.62
CA VAL A 367 -17.62 11.11 5.51
C VAL A 367 -18.62 10.03 5.95
N GLN A 368 -18.39 8.75 5.65
CA GLN A 368 -19.35 7.66 5.89
C GLN A 368 -19.03 6.84 7.15
N MET A 369 -17.76 6.73 7.53
CA MET A 369 -17.29 5.97 8.69
C MET A 369 -16.24 6.79 9.45
N GLY A 370 -16.26 6.68 10.78
CA GLY A 370 -15.23 7.27 11.64
C GLY A 370 -14.02 6.35 11.78
N HIS A 371 -12.91 6.90 12.29
CA HIS A 371 -11.74 6.12 12.66
C HIS A 371 -11.83 5.62 14.10
N ALA A 372 -11.36 4.40 14.34
CA ALA A 372 -11.29 3.83 15.70
C ALA A 372 -10.21 4.52 16.56
N LEU A 373 -9.18 5.06 15.91
CA LEU A 373 -8.03 5.71 16.55
C LEU A 373 -7.88 7.13 16.01
N ALA A 374 -7.56 8.08 16.90
CA ALA A 374 -7.30 9.47 16.52
C ALA A 374 -5.93 9.66 15.84
N VAL A 375 -4.98 8.76 16.14
CA VAL A 375 -3.64 8.67 15.53
C VAL A 375 -3.36 7.20 15.28
N THR A 376 -2.91 6.86 14.07
CA THR A 376 -2.59 5.48 13.73
C THR A 376 -1.30 5.06 14.44
N PRO A 377 -1.17 3.80 14.93
CA PRO A 377 -0.07 3.45 15.85
C PRO A 377 1.34 3.58 15.26
N HIS A 378 1.49 3.38 13.95
CA HIS A 378 2.76 3.52 13.22
C HIS A 378 3.21 4.97 13.02
N CYS A 379 2.34 5.95 13.28
CA CYS A 379 2.64 7.36 13.07
C CYS A 379 3.86 7.80 13.87
N VAL A 380 4.93 8.24 13.19
CA VAL A 380 6.08 8.88 13.82
C VAL A 380 5.67 10.29 14.25
N THR A 381 5.50 10.48 15.56
CA THR A 381 4.98 11.73 16.14
C THR A 381 6.09 12.70 16.55
N HIS A 382 7.31 12.19 16.79
CA HIS A 382 8.48 13.01 17.08
C HIS A 382 9.70 12.48 16.34
N TYR A 383 10.36 13.35 15.57
CA TYR A 383 11.62 13.02 14.91
C TYR A 383 12.56 14.22 14.84
N ARG A 384 13.86 13.93 14.66
CA ARG A 384 14.92 14.90 14.43
C ARG A 384 15.60 14.61 13.11
N LEU A 385 15.77 15.64 12.30
CA LEU A 385 16.42 15.58 10.99
C LEU A 385 17.69 16.42 11.03
N TRP A 386 18.81 15.80 10.69
CA TRP A 386 20.14 16.39 10.74
C TRP A 386 20.77 16.40 9.35
N VAL A 387 21.60 17.41 9.08
CA VAL A 387 22.43 17.52 7.87
C VAL A 387 23.87 17.81 8.28
N ASP A 388 24.82 16.95 7.91
CA ASP A 388 26.26 17.08 8.22
C ASP A 388 26.62 17.37 9.71
N ASN A 389 25.73 17.01 10.66
CA ASN A 389 25.77 17.29 12.11
C ASN A 389 25.04 18.56 12.59
N THR A 390 24.42 19.32 11.70
CA THR A 390 23.53 20.42 12.09
C THR A 390 22.10 19.93 12.18
N LEU A 391 21.41 20.22 13.29
CA LEU A 391 19.98 19.93 13.43
C LEU A 391 19.22 20.84 12.46
N LEU A 392 18.62 20.25 11.43
CA LEU A 392 17.83 20.98 10.44
C LEU A 392 16.40 21.20 10.95
N ALA A 393 15.79 20.15 11.52
CA ALA A 393 14.44 20.20 12.03
C ALA A 393 14.27 19.23 13.20
N GLU A 394 13.51 19.66 14.20
CA GLU A 394 12.92 18.78 15.20
C GLU A 394 11.42 19.00 15.17
N VAL A 395 10.68 17.94 14.90
CA VAL A 395 9.23 18.00 14.69
C VAL A 395 8.54 17.24 15.80
N PHE A 396 7.61 17.90 16.49
CA PHE A 396 6.75 17.32 17.51
C PHE A 396 5.32 17.24 17.00
N ASP A 397 4.55 16.28 17.52
CA ASP A 397 3.15 16.02 17.16
C ASP A 397 2.92 15.90 15.63
N ASN A 398 3.86 15.27 14.91
CA ASN A 398 3.65 14.99 13.50
C ASN A 398 2.44 14.06 13.31
N ARG A 399 1.58 14.42 12.36
CA ARG A 399 0.38 13.66 11.94
C ARG A 399 0.36 13.38 10.43
N HIS A 400 1.49 13.59 9.77
CA HIS A 400 1.61 13.50 8.31
C HIS A 400 2.50 12.32 7.91
N SER A 401 2.08 11.57 6.89
CA SER A 401 2.93 10.59 6.21
C SER A 401 4.04 11.25 5.39
N VAL A 402 3.78 12.45 4.86
CA VAL A 402 4.70 13.14 3.95
C VAL A 402 5.13 14.44 4.60
N CYS A 403 6.40 14.54 4.96
CA CYS A 403 6.97 15.70 5.62
C CYS A 403 8.04 16.34 4.72
N GLU A 404 7.72 17.50 4.15
CA GLU A 404 8.62 18.25 3.27
C GLU A 404 9.31 19.38 4.05
N HIS A 405 10.64 19.32 4.13
CA HIS A 405 11.50 20.34 4.70
C HIS A 405 12.15 21.14 3.57
N ARG A 406 11.62 22.34 3.29
CA ARG A 406 12.19 23.27 2.31
C ARG A 406 13.27 24.11 2.96
N LEU A 407 14.42 24.19 2.29
CA LEU A 407 15.54 24.98 2.76
C LEU A 407 15.41 26.42 2.23
N PRO A 408 15.63 27.45 3.07
CA PRO A 408 15.58 28.85 2.62
C PRO A 408 16.59 29.15 1.51
N GLU A 409 17.76 28.52 1.62
CA GLU A 409 18.84 28.57 0.63
C GLU A 409 19.29 27.14 0.33
N THR A 410 19.86 26.96 -0.85
CA THR A 410 20.46 25.68 -1.24
C THR A 410 21.71 25.43 -0.40
N ILE A 411 21.85 24.24 0.18
CA ILE A 411 23.01 23.83 0.97
C ILE A 411 23.81 22.74 0.26
N SER A 412 25.11 22.67 0.53
CA SER A 412 25.93 21.52 0.16
C SER A 412 26.04 20.59 1.36
N ALA A 413 25.70 19.31 1.19
CA ALA A 413 25.75 18.36 2.29
C ALA A 413 26.23 16.97 1.86
N GLN A 414 26.97 16.29 2.73
CA GLN A 414 27.44 14.93 2.50
C GLN A 414 26.62 13.87 3.24
N GLN A 415 25.80 14.26 4.21
CA GLN A 415 25.01 13.35 5.02
C GLN A 415 23.68 13.97 5.45
N VAL A 416 22.63 13.15 5.41
CA VAL A 416 21.35 13.39 6.10
C VAL A 416 21.14 12.28 7.11
N LYS A 417 20.75 12.61 8.34
CA LYS A 417 20.41 11.63 9.38
C LYS A 417 19.02 11.91 9.92
N LEU A 418 18.17 10.89 9.98
CA LEU A 418 16.87 10.91 10.63
C LEU A 418 16.93 10.11 11.92
N GLU A 419 16.40 10.66 13.01
CA GLU A 419 16.17 9.96 14.27
C GLU A 419 14.68 10.00 14.58
N MET A 420 14.04 8.83 14.69
CA MET A 420 12.62 8.70 15.03
C MET A 420 12.51 8.51 16.54
N VAL A 421 12.18 9.59 17.24
CA VAL A 421 12.24 9.66 18.71
C VAL A 421 10.99 9.04 19.34
N LYS A 422 9.83 9.18 18.70
CA LYS A 422 8.56 8.67 19.24
C LYS A 422 7.55 8.34 18.15
N THR A 423 6.81 7.25 18.35
CA THR A 423 5.63 6.88 17.56
C THR A 423 4.34 6.98 18.39
N ALA A 424 3.19 6.80 17.75
CA ALA A 424 1.88 6.81 18.42
C ALA A 424 1.51 5.49 19.12
N GLY A 425 2.41 4.50 19.18
CA GLY A 425 2.21 3.29 19.97
C GLY A 425 2.69 1.99 19.32
N SER A 426 3.06 2.00 18.04
CA SER A 426 3.62 0.84 17.33
C SER A 426 4.96 1.19 16.67
N ILE A 427 5.53 0.27 15.91
CA ILE A 427 6.84 0.44 15.27
C ILE A 427 6.78 1.50 14.17
N ALA A 428 7.86 2.24 13.99
CA ALA A 428 7.98 3.20 12.90
C ALA A 428 8.22 2.48 11.56
N ALA A 429 7.68 3.03 10.47
CA ALA A 429 8.04 2.62 9.12
C ALA A 429 8.38 3.83 8.26
N LEU A 430 9.39 3.69 7.42
CA LEU A 430 9.81 4.73 6.48
C LEU A 430 9.98 4.14 5.08
N TYR A 431 9.35 4.77 4.09
CA TYR A 431 9.46 4.39 2.69
C TYR A 431 10.64 5.07 1.99
N SER A 432 10.87 6.36 2.24
CA SER A 432 11.93 7.07 1.53
C SER A 432 12.33 8.41 2.13
N LEU A 433 13.53 8.84 1.77
CA LEU A 433 13.95 10.24 1.72
C LEU A 433 14.07 10.65 0.25
N ASN A 434 13.30 11.66 -0.15
CA ASN A 434 13.40 12.27 -1.47
C ASN A 434 14.16 13.60 -1.38
N VAL A 435 15.29 13.70 -2.07
CA VAL A 435 16.09 14.93 -2.14
C VAL A 435 15.85 15.68 -3.46
N ARG A 436 15.96 17.02 -3.41
CA ARG A 436 15.83 17.91 -4.57
C ARG A 436 16.75 19.11 -4.44
#